data_AF-A0A2V5UIW2-F1
#
_entry.id   AF-A0A2V5UIW2-F1
#
_cell.length_a   1.000
_cell.length_b   1.000
_cell.length_c   1.000
_cell.angle_alpha   90.00
_cell.angle_beta   90.00
_cell.angle_gamma   90.00
#
_symmetry.space_group_name_H-M   'P 1'
#
loop_
_entity.id
_entity.type
_entity.pdbx_description
1 polymer ?
#
loop_
_entity_poly.entity_id
_entity_poly.type
_entity_poly.pdbx_seq_one_letter_code
_entity_poly.pdbx_strand_id
1 'polypeptide(L)' 'MNKRRGPTLRARFAIEQLEIVATLPGVWHDAVTYGDLLLNPCWDSLRGDKRFDKIVAAAKAASK' A
#
# COMPACT_ATOMS: atom_id res chain seq x y z
N MET A 1 26.25 3.12 -18.31
CA MET A 1 26.15 2.37 -17.04
C MET A 1 24.75 2.59 -16.46
N ASN A 2 23.76 1.79 -16.86
CA ASN A 2 22.36 1.94 -16.39
C ASN A 2 22.08 0.98 -15.24
N LYS A 3 22.30 1.43 -14.00
CA LYS A 3 21.78 0.73 -12.82
C LYS A 3 20.28 1.00 -12.75
N ARG A 4 19.48 0.19 -13.44
CA ARG A 4 18.05 0.03 -13.09
C ARG A 4 18.04 -0.56 -11.69
N ARG A 5 17.98 0.30 -10.66
CA ARG A 5 17.79 -0.14 -9.28
C ARG A 5 16.38 -0.72 -9.25
N GLY A 6 16.28 -2.05 -9.23
CA GLY A 6 15.02 -2.72 -8.95
C GLY A 6 14.46 -2.26 -7.60
N PRO A 7 13.16 -2.49 -7.34
CA PRO A 7 12.55 -2.11 -6.06
C PRO A 7 13.39 -2.65 -4.92
N THR A 8 13.73 -1.78 -3.97
CA THR A 8 14.58 -2.15 -2.82
C THR A 8 13.89 -3.25 -2.02
N LEU A 9 14.68 -4.11 -1.37
CA LEU A 9 14.15 -5.23 -0.58
C LEU A 9 13.06 -4.77 0.41
N ARG A 10 13.23 -3.58 1.01
CA ARG A 10 12.26 -2.95 1.92
C ARG A 10 10.90 -2.64 1.28
N ALA A 11 10.88 -2.15 0.05
CA ALA A 11 9.62 -1.84 -0.65
C ALA A 11 8.81 -3.12 -0.95
N ARG A 12 9.50 -4.24 -1.22
CA ARG A 12 8.84 -5.54 -1.42
C ARG A 12 8.16 -6.04 -0.14
N PHE A 13 8.88 -5.99 1.00
CA PHE A 13 8.32 -6.39 2.29
C PHE A 13 7.16 -5.49 2.73
N ALA A 14 7.23 -4.18 2.47
CA ALA A 14 6.16 -3.25 2.83
C ALA A 14 4.84 -3.56 2.10
N ILE A 15 4.89 -3.90 0.80
CA ILE A 15 3.69 -4.27 0.04
C ILE A 15 3.09 -5.60 0.53
N GLU A 16 3.92 -6.60 0.81
CA GLU A 16 3.46 -7.90 1.32
C GLU A 16 2.76 -7.75 2.69
N GLN A 17 3.29 -6.91 3.59
CA GLN A 17 2.63 -6.62 4.85
C GLN A 17 1.32 -5.84 4.65
N LEU A 18 1.31 -4.90 3.71
CA LEU A 18 0.12 -4.11 3.42
C LEU A 18 -1.02 -4.96 2.83
N GLU A 19 -0.71 -5.96 2.00
CA GLU A 19 -1.70 -6.94 1.49
C GLU A 19 -2.37 -7.71 2.64
N ILE A 20 -1.61 -8.08 3.68
CA ILE A 20 -2.16 -8.76 4.87
C ILE A 20 -3.06 -7.81 5.65
N VAL A 21 -2.57 -6.61 5.98
CA VAL A 21 -3.33 -5.63 6.79
C VAL A 21 -4.60 -5.15 6.09
N ALA A 22 -4.58 -5.01 4.75
CA ALA A 22 -5.74 -4.61 3.96
C ALA A 22 -6.89 -5.64 3.98
N THR A 23 -6.63 -6.89 4.39
CA THR A 23 -7.66 -7.92 4.53
C THR A 23 -8.32 -7.94 5.91
N LEU A 24 -7.75 -7.21 6.88
CA LEU A 24 -8.30 -7.14 8.22
C LEU A 24 -9.55 -6.25 8.24
N PRO A 25 -10.61 -6.64 8.97
CA PRO A 25 -11.81 -5.82 9.08
C PRO A 25 -11.45 -4.48 9.73
N GLY A 26 -11.91 -3.39 9.12
CA GLY A 26 -11.54 -1.99 9.42
C GLY A 26 -12.01 -1.43 10.78
N VAL A 27 -12.16 -2.29 11.79
CA VAL A 27 -12.61 -1.99 13.15
C VAL A 27 -11.46 -1.70 14.12
N TRP A 28 -10.21 -1.80 13.67
CA TRP A 28 -9.04 -1.52 14.50
C TRP A 28 -8.43 -0.15 14.18
N HIS A 29 -7.85 0.49 15.18
CA HIS A 29 -7.20 1.81 15.08
C HIS A 29 -6.04 1.86 14.08
N ASP A 30 -5.49 0.70 13.70
CA ASP A 30 -4.44 0.54 12.69
C ASP A 30 -4.99 0.14 11.30
N ALA A 31 -6.31 0.22 11.11
CA ALA A 31 -6.92 -0.06 9.82
C ALA A 31 -6.47 0.99 8.79
N VAL A 32 -5.77 0.53 7.76
CA VAL A 32 -5.34 1.37 6.64
C VAL A 32 -6.57 1.71 5.80
N THR A 33 -7.02 2.96 5.90
CA THR A 33 -8.20 3.46 5.15
C THR A 33 -7.81 3.92 3.75
N TYR A 34 -8.80 4.05 2.86
CA TYR A 34 -8.59 4.67 1.55
C TYR A 34 -7.99 6.08 1.65
N GLY A 35 -8.43 6.87 2.63
CA GLY A 35 -7.89 8.20 2.88
C GLY A 35 -6.43 8.17 3.30
N ASP A 36 -6.05 7.25 4.20
CA ASP A 36 -4.66 7.08 4.63
C ASP A 36 -3.74 6.70 3.46
N LEU A 37 -4.14 5.72 2.65
CA LEU A 37 -3.37 5.30 1.48
C LEU A 37 -3.16 6.42 0.45
N LEU A 38 -4.11 7.34 0.33
CA LEU A 38 -4.01 8.45 -0.61
C LEU A 38 -3.18 9.61 -0.09
N LEU A 39 -3.34 9.97 1.18
CA LEU A 39 -2.88 11.25 1.72
C LEU A 39 -1.61 11.13 2.58
N ASN A 40 -1.30 9.95 3.11
CA ASN A 40 -0.16 9.76 3.99
C ASN A 40 1.14 9.63 3.18
N PRO A 41 2.12 10.54 3.35
CA PRO A 41 3.40 10.49 2.61
C PRO A 41 4.24 9.25 2.91
N CYS A 42 3.97 8.51 4.00
CA CYS A 42 4.71 7.29 4.31
C CYS A 42 4.61 6.23 3.19
N TRP A 43 3.55 6.29 2.38
CA TRP A 43 3.29 5.40 1.25
C TRP A 43 3.92 5.88 -0.07
N ASP A 44 4.55 7.06 -0.13
CA ASP A 44 5.07 7.62 -1.37
C ASP A 44 6.09 6.71 -2.05
N SER A 45 6.86 5.96 -1.27
CA SER A 45 7.83 4.98 -1.79
C SER A 45 7.21 3.77 -2.49
N LEU A 46 5.90 3.52 -2.29
CA LEU A 46 5.14 2.43 -2.90
C LEU A 46 4.31 2.91 -4.10
N ARG A 47 4.19 4.22 -4.31
CA ARG A 47 3.43 4.79 -5.43
C ARG A 47 4.07 4.41 -6.77
N GLY A 48 3.23 4.02 -7.73
CA GLY A 48 3.66 3.50 -9.02
C GLY A 48 3.92 1.99 -9.04
N ASP A 49 3.81 1.30 -7.90
CA ASP A 49 3.74 -0.16 -7.88
C ASP A 49 2.31 -0.64 -8.14
N LYS A 50 2.14 -1.49 -9.16
CA LYS A 50 0.83 -2.05 -9.55
C LYS A 50 0.13 -2.82 -8.43
N ARG A 51 0.86 -3.36 -7.46
CA ARG A 51 0.28 -4.05 -6.30
C ARG A 51 -0.31 -3.05 -5.32
N PHE A 52 0.39 -1.95 -5.05
CA PHE A 52 -0.12 -0.87 -4.23
C PHE A 52 -1.41 -0.28 -4.82
N ASP A 53 -1.47 -0.10 -6.15
CA ASP A 53 -2.69 0.38 -6.83
C ASP A 53 -3.91 -0.54 -6.60
N LYS A 54 -3.71 -1.86 -6.54
CA LYS A 54 -4.79 -2.82 -6.25
C LYS A 54 -5.31 -2.68 -4.83
N ILE A 55 -4.40 -2.44 -3.87
CA ILE A 55 -4.76 -2.24 -2.46
C ILE A 55 -5.58 -0.95 -2.32
N VAL A 56 -5.16 0.14 -2.97
CA VAL A 56 -5.90 1.41 -3.00
C VAL A 56 -7.29 1.21 -3.59
N ALA A 57 -7.42 0.47 -4.69
CA ALA A 57 -8.71 0.18 -5.32
C ALA A 57 -9.64 -0.64 -4.41
N ALA A 58 -9.10 -1.66 -3.73
CA ALA A 58 -9.85 -2.47 -2.78
C ALA A 58 -10.32 -1.65 -1.57
N ALA A 59 -9.44 -0.84 -0.98
CA ALA A 59 -9.78 0.05 0.14
C ALA A 59 -10.85 1.08 -0.27
N LYS A 60 -10.78 1.61 -1.49
CA LYS A 60 -11.81 2.52 -2.03
C LYS A 60 -13.17 1.83 -2.14
N ALA A 61 -13.20 0.59 -2.63
CA ALA A 61 -14.44 -0.17 -2.77
C ALA A 61 -15.08 -0.48 -1.41
N ALA A 62 -14.26 -0.76 -0.39
CA ALA A 62 -14.72 -1.03 0.97
C ALA A 62 -15.19 0.21 1.75
N SER A 63 -14.79 1.42 1.31
CA SER A 63 -15.19 2.69 1.93
C SER A 63 -16.59 3.18 1.53
N LYS A 64 -17.31 2.41 0.70
CA LYS A 64 -18.59 2.80 0.11
C LYS A 64 -19.76 2.16 0.84
#